data_AF-A0A225UT84-F1
#
_entry.id   AF-A0A225UT84-F1
#
_cell.length_a   1.000
_cell.length_b   1.000
_cell.length_c   1.000
_cell.angle_alpha   90.00
_cell.angle_beta   90.00
_cell.angle_gamma   90.00
#
_symmetry.space_group_name_H-M   'P 1'
#
loop_
_entity.id
_entity.type
_entity.pdbx_description
1 polymer ?
#
loop_
_entity_poly.entity_id
_entity_poly.type
_entity_poly.pdbx_seq_one_letter_code
_entity_poly.pdbx_strand_id
1 'polypeptide(L)'
;GGRLAEMLRFYATRHWGPNIRGRTTFKRRLDAARSFEDVLSCNEPDPPDTLTEVGRALAAAQADLKSAEASRTVMKKKLFAEQRARANAETCAQQFSADRDAAHLAIRSNEILTKEVNHGRAEYLVGIQAFKRSHENLHKILCQTDPKETTLTIKLRERNRDLVRRVKHLEKANSALSSRLRLEDMDPEALVPMVEGLELDKIDWEALSSDPQTRQALKAVYQVGLEDARDHDTLADDIARAKIRFVGDPSSPAHGLCLSTFHSRFGTFKSGSKRSAAGGGNSNTTAVSFAVNHADWAASCRWRRWVKLDFDTTFD
;
A
#
# COMPACT_ATOMS: atom_id res chain seq x y z
N GLY A 1 -7.90 48.90 -114.77
CA GLY A 1 -6.43 49.11 -114.72
C GLY A 1 -6.02 49.71 -113.39
N GLY A 2 -5.12 50.70 -113.40
CA GLY A 2 -4.25 51.07 -112.26
C GLY A 2 -4.90 51.34 -110.89
N ARG A 3 -6.07 51.98 -110.82
CA ARG A 3 -6.69 52.40 -109.54
C ARG A 3 -6.95 51.22 -108.56
N LEU A 4 -7.20 50.01 -109.10
CA LEU A 4 -7.35 48.80 -108.27
C LEU A 4 -6.00 48.34 -107.71
N ALA A 5 -4.96 48.25 -108.55
CA ALA A 5 -3.61 47.83 -108.16
C ALA A 5 -2.97 48.79 -107.14
N GLU A 6 -3.30 50.09 -107.21
CA GLU A 6 -2.88 51.08 -106.23
C GLU A 6 -3.52 50.87 -104.85
N MET A 7 -4.83 50.63 -104.80
CA MET A 7 -5.54 50.28 -103.56
C MET A 7 -5.03 48.96 -102.96
N LEU A 8 -4.71 47.98 -103.82
CA LEU A 8 -4.12 46.69 -103.42
C LEU A 8 -2.71 46.85 -102.86
N ARG A 9 -1.83 47.64 -103.49
CA ARG A 9 -0.49 47.96 -102.95
C ARG A 9 -0.57 48.66 -101.59
N PHE A 10 -1.52 49.57 -101.39
CA PHE A 10 -1.76 50.21 -100.10
C PHE A 10 -2.21 49.19 -99.03
N TYR A 11 -3.16 48.32 -99.35
CA TYR A 11 -3.64 47.27 -98.43
C TYR A 11 -2.53 46.28 -98.07
N ALA A 12 -1.80 45.76 -99.06
CA ALA A 12 -0.65 44.89 -98.91
C ALA A 12 0.45 45.51 -98.01
N THR A 13 0.82 46.77 -98.28
CA THR A 13 1.81 47.51 -97.47
C THR A 13 1.36 47.67 -96.02
N ARG A 14 0.06 47.89 -95.78
CA ARG A 14 -0.49 48.02 -94.43
C ARG A 14 -0.56 46.68 -93.69
N HIS A 15 -0.94 45.60 -94.37
CA HIS A 15 -1.14 44.28 -93.78
C HIS A 15 0.19 43.52 -93.55
N TRP A 16 1.18 43.71 -94.44
CA TRP A 16 2.49 43.06 -94.33
C TRP A 16 3.58 43.96 -93.74
N GLY A 17 3.33 45.25 -93.57
CA GLY A 17 4.28 46.29 -93.11
C GLY A 17 5.16 45.93 -91.90
N PRO A 18 4.65 45.25 -90.84
CA PRO A 18 5.49 44.77 -89.74
C PRO A 18 6.49 43.70 -90.17
N ASN A 19 6.06 42.71 -90.97
CA ASN A 19 6.82 41.51 -91.34
C ASN A 19 7.82 41.76 -92.48
N ILE A 20 7.59 42.78 -93.32
CA ILE A 20 8.50 43.15 -94.43
C ILE A 20 9.55 44.19 -94.04
N ARG A 21 9.63 44.55 -92.76
CA ARG A 21 10.58 45.55 -92.21
C ARG A 21 12.02 45.03 -92.27
N GLY A 22 12.67 45.25 -93.41
CA GLY A 22 14.02 44.80 -93.74
C GLY A 22 14.11 44.09 -95.10
N ARG A 23 12.99 43.59 -95.65
CA ARG A 23 12.91 42.91 -96.95
C ARG A 23 12.90 43.92 -98.11
N THR A 24 14.03 44.59 -98.33
CA THR A 24 14.20 45.64 -99.37
C THR A 24 13.84 45.15 -100.78
N THR A 25 14.20 43.92 -101.13
CA THR A 25 13.89 43.29 -102.43
C THR A 25 12.39 43.11 -102.65
N PHE A 26 11.66 42.65 -101.63
CA PHE A 26 10.21 42.48 -101.66
C PHE A 26 9.50 43.82 -101.83
N LYS A 27 9.87 44.83 -101.02
CA LYS A 27 9.28 46.16 -101.11
C LYS A 27 9.45 46.75 -102.51
N ARG A 28 10.65 46.67 -103.10
CA ARG A 28 10.93 47.15 -104.46
C ARG A 28 10.07 46.47 -105.54
N ARG A 29 9.70 45.18 -105.38
CA ARG A 29 8.76 44.48 -106.27
C ARG A 29 7.33 45.01 -106.07
N LEU A 30 6.88 45.12 -104.81
CA LEU A 30 5.53 45.60 -104.47
C LEU A 30 5.30 47.04 -104.94
N ASP A 31 6.30 47.92 -104.80
CA ASP A 31 6.24 49.29 -105.29
C ASP A 31 6.16 49.35 -106.83
N ALA A 32 6.85 48.44 -107.53
CA ALA A 32 6.89 48.36 -109.00
C ALA A 32 5.67 47.71 -109.66
N ALA A 33 4.86 46.96 -108.89
CA ALA A 33 3.69 46.22 -109.38
C ALA A 33 2.62 47.13 -110.01
N ARG A 34 2.08 46.72 -111.17
CA ARG A 34 1.09 47.45 -111.98
C ARG A 34 -0.24 46.71 -112.16
N SER A 35 -0.24 45.38 -112.00
CA SER A 35 -1.43 44.51 -112.04
C SER A 35 -1.74 43.89 -110.67
N PHE A 36 -2.87 43.18 -110.56
CA PHE A 36 -3.22 42.36 -109.39
C PHE A 36 -2.30 41.13 -109.27
N GLU A 37 -2.03 40.45 -110.38
CA GLU A 37 -1.13 39.30 -110.45
C GLU A 37 0.30 39.69 -110.09
N ASP A 38 0.75 40.90 -110.43
CA ASP A 38 2.06 41.42 -110.03
C ASP A 38 2.18 41.49 -108.50
N VAL A 39 1.10 41.93 -107.82
CA VAL A 39 1.04 42.06 -106.36
C VAL A 39 0.97 40.68 -105.69
N LEU A 40 0.21 39.73 -106.25
CA LEU A 40 0.22 38.35 -105.76
C LEU A 40 1.61 37.71 -105.95
N SER A 41 2.23 37.91 -107.11
CA SER A 41 3.58 37.43 -107.49
C SER A 41 4.73 38.18 -106.79
N CYS A 42 4.44 39.16 -105.92
CA CYS A 42 5.43 39.67 -104.97
C CYS A 42 5.72 38.66 -103.85
N ASN A 43 4.81 37.71 -103.59
CA ASN A 43 5.04 36.57 -102.69
C ASN A 43 5.91 35.51 -103.37
N GLU A 44 7.16 35.90 -103.64
CA GLU A 44 8.25 34.96 -103.89
C GLU A 44 8.36 34.02 -102.68
N PRO A 45 8.38 32.69 -102.87
CA PRO A 45 8.52 31.76 -101.75
C PRO A 45 9.81 32.06 -101.00
N ASP A 46 9.73 32.07 -99.66
CA ASP A 46 10.90 32.26 -98.81
C ASP A 46 12.02 31.28 -99.23
N PRO A 47 13.28 31.74 -99.41
CA PRO A 47 14.35 30.90 -99.92
C PRO A 47 14.45 29.61 -99.08
N PRO A 48 14.57 28.41 -99.70
CA PRO A 48 14.38 27.14 -99.00
C PRO A 48 15.30 26.93 -97.79
N ASP A 49 16.48 27.55 -97.83
CA ASP A 49 17.43 27.59 -96.72
C ASP A 49 16.87 28.30 -95.47
N THR A 50 16.06 29.35 -95.64
CA THR A 50 15.51 30.15 -94.52
C THR A 50 14.40 29.41 -93.77
N LEU A 51 13.52 28.70 -94.48
CA LEU A 51 12.53 27.82 -93.83
C LEU A 51 13.23 26.63 -93.13
N THR A 52 14.33 26.15 -93.71
CA THR A 52 15.19 25.11 -93.10
C THR A 52 15.93 25.61 -91.86
N GLU A 53 16.34 26.88 -91.82
CA GLU A 53 16.91 27.53 -90.63
C GLU A 53 15.87 27.75 -89.53
N VAL A 54 14.68 28.30 -89.86
CA VAL A 54 13.58 28.46 -88.90
C VAL A 54 13.12 27.11 -88.34
N GLY A 55 13.05 26.06 -89.16
CA GLY A 55 12.74 24.69 -88.71
C GLY A 55 13.77 24.15 -87.71
N ARG A 56 15.07 24.37 -87.96
CA ARG A 56 16.15 24.00 -87.02
C ARG A 56 16.09 24.81 -85.72
N ALA A 57 15.85 26.12 -85.80
CA ALA A 57 15.71 26.99 -84.64
C ALA A 57 14.50 26.60 -83.77
N LEU A 58 13.36 26.26 -84.38
CA LEU A 58 12.17 25.77 -83.68
C LEU A 58 12.43 24.41 -83.01
N ALA A 59 13.12 23.49 -83.68
CA ALA A 59 13.48 22.20 -83.11
C ALA A 59 14.44 22.34 -81.91
N ALA A 60 15.43 23.25 -82.00
CA ALA A 60 16.31 23.58 -80.89
C ALA A 60 15.54 24.18 -79.70
N ALA A 61 14.71 25.21 -79.93
CA ALA A 61 13.89 25.82 -78.89
C ALA A 61 12.91 24.81 -78.23
N GLN A 62 12.40 23.83 -78.98
CA GLN A 62 11.57 22.76 -78.42
C GLN A 62 12.38 21.76 -77.57
N ALA A 63 13.64 21.50 -77.92
CA ALA A 63 14.55 20.69 -77.11
C ALA A 63 14.94 21.42 -75.81
N ASP A 64 15.26 22.71 -75.90
CA ASP A 64 15.57 23.57 -74.75
C ASP A 64 14.38 23.68 -73.79
N LEU A 65 13.16 23.85 -74.31
CA LEU A 65 11.94 23.85 -73.50
C LEU A 65 11.77 22.53 -72.72
N LYS A 66 11.92 21.38 -73.40
CA LYS A 66 11.85 20.05 -72.75
C LYS A 66 12.95 19.86 -71.70
N SER A 67 14.16 20.37 -71.96
CA SER A 67 15.28 20.36 -71.03
C SER A 67 15.02 21.23 -69.78
N ALA A 68 14.46 22.42 -69.98
CA ALA A 68 14.05 23.32 -68.90
C ALA A 68 12.89 22.74 -68.07
N GLU A 69 11.91 22.10 -68.72
CA GLU A 69 10.81 21.40 -68.04
C GLU A 69 11.32 20.22 -67.21
N ALA A 70 12.18 19.37 -67.78
CA ALA A 70 12.83 18.27 -67.05
C ALA A 70 13.59 18.81 -65.82
N SER A 71 14.40 19.86 -66.01
CA SER A 71 15.14 20.54 -64.93
C SER A 71 14.21 21.10 -63.86
N ARG A 72 13.07 21.71 -64.24
CA ARG A 72 12.02 22.17 -63.33
C ARG A 72 11.41 21.04 -62.52
N THR A 73 11.20 19.85 -63.09
CA THR A 73 10.72 18.69 -62.31
C THR A 73 11.77 18.19 -61.30
N VAL A 74 13.06 18.20 -61.66
CA VAL A 74 14.16 17.82 -60.77
C VAL A 74 14.27 18.82 -59.61
N MET A 75 14.23 20.12 -59.88
CA MET A 75 14.24 21.15 -58.83
C MET A 75 13.01 21.04 -57.92
N LYS A 76 11.80 20.80 -58.47
CA LYS A 76 10.58 20.59 -57.66
C LYS A 76 10.70 19.37 -56.74
N LYS A 77 11.26 18.25 -57.23
CA LYS A 77 11.53 17.04 -56.42
C LYS A 77 12.55 17.32 -55.31
N LYS A 78 13.65 18.03 -55.62
CA LYS A 78 14.66 18.45 -54.61
C LYS A 78 14.05 19.33 -53.52
N LEU A 79 13.24 20.33 -53.90
CA LEU A 79 12.59 21.24 -52.96
C LEU A 79 11.63 20.53 -52.00
N PHE A 80 10.85 19.55 -52.46
CA PHE A 80 10.01 18.74 -51.57
C PHE A 80 10.82 17.82 -50.63
N ALA A 81 11.93 17.25 -51.11
CA ALA A 81 12.83 16.46 -50.26
C ALA A 81 13.46 17.32 -49.16
N GLU A 82 13.92 18.53 -49.51
CA GLU A 82 14.46 19.54 -48.60
C GLU A 82 13.41 19.99 -47.56
N GLN A 83 12.18 20.30 -47.98
CA GLN A 83 11.09 20.65 -47.07
C GLN A 83 10.77 19.51 -46.08
N ARG A 84 10.78 18.25 -46.54
CA ARG A 84 10.58 17.09 -45.66
C ARG A 84 11.76 16.89 -44.70
N ALA A 85 12.98 17.12 -45.14
CA ALA A 85 14.17 17.05 -44.27
C ALA A 85 14.11 18.11 -43.15
N ARG A 86 13.68 19.34 -43.46
CA ARG A 86 13.48 20.41 -42.48
C ARG A 86 12.38 20.08 -41.47
N ALA A 87 11.20 19.67 -41.94
CA ALA A 87 10.12 19.26 -41.04
C ALA A 87 10.53 18.11 -40.10
N ASN A 88 11.23 17.10 -40.62
CA ASN A 88 11.80 16.02 -39.79
C ASN A 88 12.80 16.54 -38.75
N ALA A 89 13.67 17.49 -39.12
CA ALA A 89 14.66 18.09 -38.22
C ALA A 89 14.00 18.97 -37.14
N GLU A 90 12.93 19.69 -37.48
CA GLU A 90 12.12 20.48 -36.55
C GLU A 90 11.42 19.57 -35.51
N THR A 91 10.79 18.47 -35.96
CA THR A 91 10.22 17.46 -35.04
C THR A 91 11.30 16.82 -34.16
N CYS A 92 12.47 16.53 -34.70
CA CYS A 92 13.59 15.97 -33.95
C CYS A 92 14.11 16.96 -32.86
N ALA A 93 14.23 18.24 -33.18
CA ALA A 93 14.62 19.28 -32.23
C ALA A 93 13.55 19.49 -31.13
N GLN A 94 12.25 19.42 -31.49
CA GLN A 94 11.15 19.47 -30.51
C GLN A 94 11.21 18.27 -29.55
N GLN A 95 11.43 17.05 -30.05
CA GLN A 95 11.59 15.85 -29.23
C GLN A 95 12.78 16.00 -28.27
N PHE A 96 13.96 16.40 -28.76
CA PHE A 96 15.13 16.61 -27.90
C PHE A 96 14.91 17.70 -26.83
N SER A 97 14.12 18.74 -27.09
CA SER A 97 13.75 19.70 -26.03
C SER A 97 12.84 19.06 -24.98
N ALA A 98 11.80 18.32 -25.41
CA ALA A 98 10.90 17.64 -24.50
C ALA A 98 11.62 16.60 -23.62
N ASP A 99 12.53 15.80 -24.21
CA ASP A 99 13.33 14.81 -23.50
C ASP A 99 14.28 15.46 -22.47
N ARG A 100 14.92 16.58 -22.86
CA ARG A 100 15.77 17.38 -21.95
C ARG A 100 14.95 17.92 -20.77
N ASP A 101 13.78 18.48 -21.06
CA ASP A 101 12.95 19.13 -20.03
C ASP A 101 12.31 18.11 -19.09
N ALA A 102 11.96 16.91 -19.59
CA ALA A 102 11.61 15.74 -18.78
C ALA A 102 12.78 15.25 -17.91
N ALA A 103 14.01 15.19 -18.45
CA ALA A 103 15.20 14.83 -17.69
C ALA A 103 15.50 15.85 -16.57
N HIS A 104 15.34 17.15 -16.82
CA HIS A 104 15.46 18.18 -15.79
C HIS A 104 14.40 18.03 -14.68
N LEU A 105 13.16 17.66 -15.03
CA LEU A 105 12.11 17.37 -14.04
C LEU A 105 12.45 16.14 -13.19
N ALA A 106 12.96 15.07 -13.81
CA ALA A 106 13.40 13.86 -13.11
C ALA A 106 14.56 14.15 -12.14
N ILE A 107 15.55 14.97 -12.55
CA ILE A 107 16.65 15.41 -11.68
C ILE A 107 16.12 16.18 -10.46
N ARG A 108 15.20 17.13 -10.64
CA ARG A 108 14.58 17.88 -9.52
C ARG A 108 13.79 16.97 -8.58
N SER A 109 13.05 15.98 -9.12
CA SER A 109 12.33 14.99 -8.32
C SER A 109 13.29 14.16 -7.45
N ASN A 110 14.38 13.66 -8.05
CA ASN A 110 15.42 12.92 -7.32
C ASN A 110 16.10 13.78 -6.24
N GLU A 111 16.29 15.08 -6.47
CA GLU A 111 16.84 16.00 -5.47
C GLU A 111 15.90 16.16 -4.24
N ILE A 112 14.59 16.23 -4.47
CA ILE A 112 13.57 16.29 -3.40
C ILE A 112 13.56 14.97 -2.62
N LEU A 113 13.45 13.83 -3.30
CA LEU A 113 13.48 12.50 -2.68
C LEU A 113 14.79 12.28 -1.86
N THR A 114 15.93 12.78 -2.36
CA THR A 114 17.21 12.72 -1.63
C THR A 114 17.17 13.54 -0.33
N LYS A 115 16.50 14.70 -0.32
CA LYS A 115 16.32 15.50 0.90
C LYS A 115 15.38 14.81 1.90
N GLU A 116 14.27 14.24 1.42
CA GLU A 116 13.32 13.49 2.26
C GLU A 116 13.95 12.24 2.89
N VAL A 117 14.70 11.44 2.12
CA VAL A 117 15.42 10.27 2.63
C VAL A 117 16.47 10.67 3.66
N ASN A 118 17.22 11.75 3.44
CA ASN A 118 18.18 12.25 4.41
C ASN A 118 17.52 12.80 5.69
N HIS A 119 16.37 13.45 5.57
CA HIS A 119 15.58 13.92 6.71
C HIS A 119 15.03 12.75 7.54
N GLY A 120 14.41 11.75 6.91
CA GLY A 120 13.95 10.53 7.60
C GLY A 120 15.09 9.73 8.24
N ARG A 121 16.27 9.69 7.61
CA ARG A 121 17.49 9.13 8.20
C ARG A 121 17.94 9.91 9.44
N ALA A 122 17.82 11.24 9.45
CA ALA A 122 18.12 12.06 10.62
C ALA A 122 17.11 11.82 11.77
N GLU A 123 15.80 11.78 11.49
CA GLU A 123 14.78 11.39 12.49
C GLU A 123 15.09 10.03 13.11
N TYR A 124 15.42 9.04 12.28
CA TYR A 124 15.72 7.67 12.71
C TYR A 124 16.95 7.60 13.63
N LEU A 125 18.01 8.36 13.34
CA LEU A 125 19.20 8.43 14.20
C LEU A 125 18.90 9.10 15.56
N VAL A 126 18.06 10.13 15.58
CA VAL A 126 17.56 10.72 16.84
C VAL A 126 16.71 9.72 17.63
N GLY A 127 15.85 8.95 16.93
CA GLY A 127 15.06 7.87 17.52
C GLY A 127 15.92 6.77 18.16
N ILE A 128 16.98 6.32 17.49
CA ILE A 128 17.97 5.39 18.06
C ILE A 128 18.62 5.97 19.31
N GLN A 129 19.01 7.25 19.30
CA GLN A 129 19.63 7.88 20.47
C GLN A 129 18.67 7.99 21.66
N ALA A 130 17.39 8.31 21.42
CA ALA A 130 16.35 8.33 22.44
C ALA A 130 16.08 6.92 23.00
N PHE A 131 15.97 5.91 22.14
CA PHE A 131 15.82 4.51 22.55
C PHE A 131 17.02 4.03 23.40
N LYS A 132 18.25 4.36 22.99
CA LYS A 132 19.47 4.00 23.74
C LYS A 132 19.46 4.59 25.15
N ARG A 133 19.13 5.87 25.30
CA ARG A 133 18.99 6.53 26.62
C ARG A 133 17.88 5.89 27.47
N SER A 134 16.75 5.52 26.85
CA SER A 134 15.65 4.82 27.54
C SER A 134 16.10 3.44 28.05
N HIS A 135 16.80 2.67 27.23
CA HIS A 135 17.39 1.38 27.60
C HIS A 135 18.44 1.53 28.72
N GLU A 136 19.33 2.52 28.63
CA GLU A 136 20.32 2.84 29.68
C GLU A 136 19.64 3.21 31.02
N ASN A 137 18.54 3.97 30.97
CA ASN A 137 17.76 4.32 32.17
C ASN A 137 17.00 3.11 32.75
N LEU A 138 16.36 2.30 31.91
CA LEU A 138 15.70 1.06 32.34
C LEU A 138 16.69 0.09 32.98
N HIS A 139 17.86 -0.09 32.38
CA HIS A 139 18.94 -0.90 32.96
C HIS A 139 19.38 -0.36 34.34
N LYS A 140 19.50 0.96 34.49
CA LYS A 140 19.82 1.59 35.78
C LYS A 140 18.74 1.32 36.84
N ILE A 141 17.46 1.44 36.48
CA ILE A 141 16.33 1.13 37.38
C ILE A 141 16.32 -0.35 37.77
N LEU A 142 16.55 -1.26 36.81
CA LEU A 142 16.62 -2.69 37.08
C LEU A 142 17.81 -3.04 37.99
N CYS A 143 18.99 -2.43 37.81
CA CYS A 143 20.12 -2.61 38.74
C CYS A 143 19.91 -2.00 40.15
N GLN A 144 18.90 -1.14 40.33
CA GLN A 144 18.49 -0.62 41.64
C GLN A 144 17.34 -1.43 42.26
N THR A 145 16.53 -2.06 41.42
CA THR A 145 15.33 -2.83 41.81
C THR A 145 15.63 -4.32 41.98
N ASP A 146 16.72 -4.83 41.40
CA ASP A 146 17.31 -6.13 41.76
C ASP A 146 17.49 -6.17 43.29
N PRO A 147 16.74 -7.02 44.01
CA PRO A 147 16.58 -6.90 45.46
C PRO A 147 17.80 -7.48 46.19
N LYS A 148 18.92 -6.75 46.10
CA LYS A 148 20.24 -6.94 46.72
C LYS A 148 20.13 -7.83 47.96
N GLU A 149 20.40 -9.13 47.79
CA GLU A 149 19.73 -10.19 48.57
C GLU A 149 19.73 -9.94 50.07
N THR A 150 18.63 -9.36 50.55
CA THR A 150 18.47 -9.02 51.95
C THR A 150 18.48 -10.29 52.79
N THR A 151 19.03 -10.21 54.00
CA THR A 151 18.98 -11.31 54.97
C THR A 151 17.54 -11.81 55.21
N LEU A 152 16.53 -10.96 54.99
CA LEU A 152 15.12 -11.29 55.06
C LEU A 152 14.66 -12.13 53.83
N THR A 153 14.97 -11.72 52.61
CA THR A 153 14.65 -12.50 51.39
C THR A 153 15.37 -13.85 51.34
N ILE A 154 16.63 -13.93 51.79
CA ILE A 154 17.36 -15.19 51.93
C ILE A 154 16.63 -16.12 52.92
N LYS A 155 16.32 -15.62 54.13
CA LYS A 155 15.56 -16.37 55.15
C LYS A 155 14.19 -16.83 54.66
N LEU A 156 13.46 -16.01 53.88
CA LEU A 156 12.17 -16.40 53.30
C LEU A 156 12.29 -17.55 52.31
N ARG A 157 13.28 -17.50 51.39
CA ARG A 157 13.54 -18.63 50.48
C ARG A 157 13.91 -19.90 51.24
N GLU A 158 14.70 -19.78 52.30
CA GLU A 158 15.10 -20.93 53.12
C GLU A 158 13.92 -21.53 53.90
N ARG A 159 13.07 -20.71 54.53
CA ARG A 159 11.83 -21.21 55.15
C ARG A 159 10.88 -21.84 54.14
N ASN A 160 10.75 -21.29 52.93
CA ASN A 160 9.90 -21.89 51.90
C ASN A 160 10.44 -23.26 51.44
N ARG A 161 11.76 -23.40 51.29
CA ARG A 161 12.40 -24.71 51.06
C ARG A 161 12.11 -25.69 52.20
N ASP A 162 12.12 -25.23 53.45
CA ASP A 162 11.79 -26.08 54.60
C ASP A 162 10.31 -26.49 54.66
N LEU A 163 9.40 -25.54 54.46
CA LEU A 163 7.96 -25.81 54.40
C LEU A 163 7.63 -26.83 53.31
N VAL A 164 8.26 -26.76 52.13
CA VAL A 164 8.11 -27.75 51.06
C VAL A 164 8.61 -29.14 51.49
N ARG A 165 9.74 -29.25 52.23
CA ARG A 165 10.18 -30.54 52.80
C ARG A 165 9.18 -31.09 53.82
N ARG A 166 8.65 -30.23 54.68
CA ARG A 166 7.70 -30.60 55.74
C ARG A 166 6.35 -31.05 55.17
N VAL A 167 5.82 -30.33 54.19
CA VAL A 167 4.62 -30.75 53.44
C VAL A 167 4.86 -32.11 52.79
N LYS A 168 5.96 -32.30 52.06
CA LYS A 168 6.31 -33.60 51.44
C LYS A 168 6.50 -34.75 52.45
N HIS A 169 6.94 -34.45 53.68
CA HIS A 169 7.01 -35.45 54.74
C HIS A 169 5.62 -35.80 55.29
N LEU A 170 4.76 -34.80 55.51
CA LEU A 170 3.37 -35.00 55.94
C LEU A 170 2.53 -35.74 54.90
N GLU A 171 2.68 -35.41 53.62
CA GLU A 171 2.07 -36.15 52.49
C GLU A 171 2.45 -37.63 52.56
N LYS A 172 3.74 -37.94 52.68
CA LYS A 172 4.23 -39.33 52.78
C LYS A 172 3.72 -40.04 54.04
N ALA A 173 3.68 -39.34 55.18
CA ALA A 173 3.14 -39.89 56.43
C ALA A 173 1.64 -40.18 56.31
N ASN A 174 0.87 -39.27 55.69
CA ASN A 174 -0.55 -39.45 55.44
C ASN A 174 -0.80 -40.64 54.50
N SER A 175 -0.10 -40.74 53.37
CA SER A 175 -0.19 -41.91 52.48
C SER A 175 0.12 -43.23 53.19
N ALA A 176 1.10 -43.24 54.10
CA ALA A 176 1.46 -44.42 54.89
C ALA A 176 0.45 -44.75 56.00
N LEU A 177 -0.30 -43.77 56.50
CA LEU A 177 -1.43 -43.98 57.40
C LEU A 177 -2.65 -44.49 56.63
N SER A 178 -3.04 -43.85 55.52
CA SER A 178 -4.13 -44.32 54.65
C SER A 178 -3.89 -45.73 54.09
N SER A 179 -2.64 -46.12 53.82
CA SER A 179 -2.31 -47.49 53.39
C SER A 179 -2.31 -48.53 54.50
N ARG A 180 -2.47 -48.12 55.77
CA ARG A 180 -2.58 -49.01 56.95
C ARG A 180 -3.97 -49.01 57.55
N LEU A 181 -4.62 -47.85 57.56
CA LEU A 181 -6.02 -47.64 57.93
C LEU A 181 -6.91 -47.90 56.70
N ARG A 182 -6.75 -49.08 56.11
CA ARG A 182 -7.65 -49.59 55.08
C ARG A 182 -8.92 -50.01 55.80
N LEU A 183 -9.98 -49.22 55.68
CA LEU A 183 -11.25 -49.44 56.38
C LEU A 183 -11.89 -50.77 55.93
N GLU A 184 -11.51 -51.27 54.75
CA GLU A 184 -11.88 -52.57 54.21
C GLU A 184 -11.19 -53.75 54.90
N ASP A 185 -10.05 -53.52 55.56
CA ASP A 185 -9.29 -54.53 56.31
C ASP A 185 -9.56 -54.43 57.84
N MET A 186 -10.40 -53.49 58.28
CA MET A 186 -10.87 -53.39 59.67
C MET A 186 -12.16 -54.20 59.86
N ASP A 187 -12.24 -54.93 60.98
CA ASP A 187 -13.40 -55.74 61.34
C ASP A 187 -14.67 -54.86 61.44
N PRO A 188 -15.75 -55.16 60.69
CA PRO A 188 -17.01 -54.43 60.82
C PRO A 188 -17.57 -54.50 62.24
N GLU A 189 -17.41 -55.62 62.98
CA GLU A 189 -17.86 -55.73 64.37
C GLU A 189 -17.02 -54.90 65.36
N ALA A 190 -15.88 -54.33 64.93
CA ALA A 190 -15.08 -53.37 65.69
C ALA A 190 -15.25 -51.92 65.18
N LEU A 191 -15.47 -51.72 63.88
CA LEU A 191 -15.85 -50.42 63.30
C LEU A 191 -17.23 -49.98 63.79
N VAL A 192 -18.20 -50.89 63.81
CA VAL A 192 -19.58 -50.64 64.25
C VAL A 192 -19.58 -50.02 65.66
N PRO A 193 -19.03 -50.61 66.73
CA PRO A 193 -18.96 -49.97 68.05
C PRO A 193 -18.05 -48.73 68.16
N MET A 194 -17.18 -48.46 67.17
CA MET A 194 -16.41 -47.20 67.10
C MET A 194 -17.17 -46.06 66.41
N VAL A 195 -18.16 -46.38 65.56
CA VAL A 195 -19.01 -45.41 64.85
C VAL A 195 -20.35 -45.26 65.58
N GLU A 196 -21.02 -46.37 65.88
CA GLU A 196 -22.20 -46.51 66.75
C GLU A 196 -21.85 -46.43 68.26
N GLY A 197 -20.57 -46.26 68.62
CA GLY A 197 -20.22 -45.71 69.94
C GLY A 197 -20.78 -44.29 70.14
N LEU A 198 -21.13 -43.63 69.03
CA LEU A 198 -22.18 -42.62 68.97
C LEU A 198 -23.52 -43.33 68.71
N GLU A 199 -24.12 -43.97 69.72
CA GLU A 199 -25.51 -44.45 69.62
C GLU A 199 -26.38 -43.21 69.38
N LEU A 200 -26.82 -43.00 68.15
CA LEU A 200 -27.40 -41.74 67.69
C LEU A 200 -28.68 -41.39 68.49
N ASP A 201 -29.45 -42.41 68.91
CA ASP A 201 -30.62 -42.30 69.79
C ASP A 201 -30.28 -41.92 71.24
N LYS A 202 -29.01 -42.05 71.68
CA LYS A 202 -28.55 -41.81 73.06
C LYS A 202 -27.40 -40.80 73.17
N ILE A 203 -27.26 -39.89 72.20
CA ILE A 203 -26.37 -38.72 72.37
C ILE A 203 -26.78 -37.96 73.63
N ASP A 204 -25.91 -37.95 74.65
CA ASP A 204 -26.10 -37.12 75.83
C ASP A 204 -25.79 -35.66 75.48
N TRP A 205 -26.85 -34.94 75.11
CA TRP A 205 -26.80 -33.52 74.79
C TRP A 205 -26.38 -32.64 75.99
N GLU A 206 -26.37 -33.13 77.24
CA GLU A 206 -25.82 -32.37 78.39
C GLU A 206 -24.32 -32.63 78.61
N ALA A 207 -23.79 -33.78 78.16
CA ALA A 207 -22.34 -34.04 78.16
C ALA A 207 -21.58 -33.23 77.10
N LEU A 208 -22.26 -32.73 76.06
CA LEU A 208 -21.66 -31.86 75.04
C LEU A 208 -21.34 -30.48 75.61
N SER A 209 -20.04 -30.15 75.73
CA SER A 209 -19.50 -28.86 76.22
C SER A 209 -19.82 -27.62 75.35
N SER A 210 -20.80 -27.71 74.45
CA SER A 210 -21.28 -26.60 73.62
C SER A 210 -22.31 -25.74 74.38
N ASP A 211 -22.49 -24.50 73.95
CA ASP A 211 -23.53 -23.62 74.51
C ASP A 211 -24.95 -24.16 74.20
N PRO A 212 -25.99 -23.76 74.97
CA PRO A 212 -27.34 -24.27 74.79
C PRO A 212 -27.94 -24.00 73.40
N GLN A 213 -27.58 -22.91 72.73
CA GLN A 213 -28.13 -22.53 71.43
C GLN A 213 -27.52 -23.40 70.31
N THR A 214 -26.21 -23.64 70.34
CA THR A 214 -25.54 -24.60 69.44
C THR A 214 -26.10 -26.01 69.65
N ARG A 215 -26.29 -26.44 70.90
CA ARG A 215 -26.88 -27.76 71.20
C ARG A 215 -28.32 -27.89 70.69
N GLN A 216 -29.15 -26.87 70.87
CA GLN A 216 -30.53 -26.88 70.38
C GLN A 216 -30.60 -26.86 68.84
N ALA A 217 -29.69 -26.15 68.16
CA ALA A 217 -29.57 -26.16 66.70
C ALA A 217 -29.14 -27.55 66.16
N LEU A 218 -28.12 -28.17 66.77
CA LEU A 218 -27.67 -29.52 66.41
C LEU A 218 -28.78 -30.57 66.61
N LYS A 219 -29.50 -30.49 67.73
CA LYS A 219 -30.62 -31.40 68.03
C LYS A 219 -31.78 -31.27 67.04
N ALA A 220 -32.04 -30.06 66.53
CA ALA A 220 -33.03 -29.83 65.47
C ALA A 220 -32.59 -30.42 64.12
N VAL A 221 -31.35 -30.18 63.69
CA VAL A 221 -30.79 -30.79 62.45
C VAL A 221 -30.78 -32.32 62.55
N TYR A 222 -30.45 -32.86 63.73
CA TYR A 222 -30.45 -34.30 63.98
C TYR A 222 -31.85 -34.93 63.83
N GLN A 223 -32.92 -34.31 64.34
CA GLN A 223 -34.28 -34.85 64.14
C GLN A 223 -34.74 -34.77 62.67
N VAL A 224 -34.40 -33.70 61.95
CA VAL A 224 -34.69 -33.59 60.50
C VAL A 224 -34.04 -34.72 59.70
N GLY A 225 -32.84 -35.16 60.11
CA GLY A 225 -32.15 -36.30 59.48
C GLY A 225 -32.69 -37.70 59.87
N LEU A 226 -33.63 -37.81 60.81
CA LEU A 226 -34.12 -39.09 61.32
C LEU A 226 -35.53 -39.46 60.85
N GLU A 227 -36.41 -38.48 60.61
CA GLU A 227 -37.78 -38.73 60.14
C GLU A 227 -37.87 -39.01 58.63
N ASP A 228 -36.80 -38.79 57.87
CA ASP A 228 -36.87 -38.70 56.42
C ASP A 228 -35.86 -39.61 55.70
N ALA A 229 -36.34 -40.76 55.24
CA ALA A 229 -35.59 -41.68 54.36
C ALA A 229 -35.54 -41.14 52.90
N ARG A 230 -35.05 -39.91 52.73
CA ARG A 230 -34.94 -39.19 51.45
C ARG A 230 -33.50 -38.92 51.04
N ASP A 231 -33.34 -38.57 49.77
CA ASP A 231 -32.06 -38.52 49.07
C ASP A 231 -31.08 -37.50 49.68
N HIS A 232 -29.81 -37.89 49.80
CA HIS A 232 -28.79 -37.18 50.60
C HIS A 232 -28.53 -35.74 50.14
N ASP A 233 -28.71 -35.47 48.84
CA ASP A 233 -28.57 -34.13 48.26
C ASP A 233 -29.51 -33.10 48.92
N THR A 234 -30.67 -33.53 49.41
CA THR A 234 -31.67 -32.65 50.06
C THR A 234 -31.12 -32.06 51.37
N LEU A 235 -30.42 -32.86 52.17
CA LEU A 235 -29.88 -32.44 53.47
C LEU A 235 -28.75 -31.42 53.31
N ALA A 236 -27.89 -31.59 52.30
CA ALA A 236 -26.82 -30.62 52.01
C ALA A 236 -27.40 -29.25 51.61
N ASP A 237 -28.46 -29.25 50.81
CA ASP A 237 -29.13 -28.06 50.31
C ASP A 237 -29.97 -27.35 51.41
N ASP A 238 -30.53 -28.10 52.36
CA ASP A 238 -31.18 -27.55 53.56
C ASP A 238 -30.18 -27.05 54.61
N ILE A 239 -29.01 -27.68 54.77
CA ILE A 239 -27.90 -27.10 55.56
C ILE A 239 -27.41 -25.79 54.94
N ALA A 240 -27.34 -25.70 53.60
CA ALA A 240 -27.00 -24.47 52.90
C ALA A 240 -28.08 -23.37 53.04
N ARG A 241 -29.36 -23.75 53.15
CA ARG A 241 -30.47 -22.84 53.50
C ARG A 241 -30.50 -22.45 54.98
N ALA A 242 -30.05 -23.32 55.88
CA ALA A 242 -29.99 -23.13 57.33
C ALA A 242 -28.90 -22.11 57.73
N LYS A 243 -29.09 -20.84 57.32
CA LYS A 243 -28.31 -19.70 57.79
C LYS A 243 -28.49 -19.53 59.30
N ILE A 244 -27.63 -20.19 60.07
CA ILE A 244 -27.40 -19.89 61.48
C ILE A 244 -27.01 -18.42 61.57
N ARG A 245 -27.98 -17.58 61.92
CA ARG A 245 -27.75 -16.16 62.18
C ARG A 245 -27.08 -16.05 63.54
N PHE A 246 -25.75 -16.10 63.55
CA PHE A 246 -24.99 -15.53 64.66
C PHE A 246 -25.37 -14.06 64.76
N VAL A 247 -26.19 -13.73 65.75
CA VAL A 247 -26.51 -12.35 66.11
C VAL A 247 -25.26 -11.82 66.81
N GLY A 248 -24.38 -11.21 66.02
CA GLY A 248 -23.24 -10.48 66.55
C GLY A 248 -23.72 -9.35 67.45
N ASP A 249 -23.21 -9.32 68.67
CA ASP A 249 -23.56 -8.33 69.68
C ASP A 249 -23.25 -6.90 69.15
N PRO A 250 -24.21 -5.95 69.11
CA PRO A 250 -24.12 -4.74 68.28
C PRO A 250 -23.24 -3.63 68.87
N SER A 251 -22.16 -4.00 69.57
CA SER A 251 -21.31 -3.12 70.38
C SER A 251 -19.99 -2.70 69.71
N SER A 252 -19.76 -3.04 68.44
CA SER A 252 -18.51 -2.73 67.71
C SER A 252 -18.75 -2.04 66.34
N PRO A 253 -18.29 -0.79 66.14
CA PRO A 253 -18.38 -0.10 64.86
C PRO A 253 -17.08 -0.23 64.03
N ALA A 254 -17.18 -0.70 62.77
CA ALA A 254 -16.84 0.07 61.56
C ALA A 254 -16.70 -0.79 60.28
N HIS A 255 -16.78 -0.11 59.13
CA HIS A 255 -16.32 -0.52 57.79
C HIS A 255 -16.76 -1.89 57.24
N GLY A 256 -17.97 -1.94 56.70
CA GLY A 256 -18.29 -2.89 55.63
C GLY A 256 -17.75 -2.43 54.27
N LEU A 257 -17.29 -3.37 53.45
CA LEU A 257 -17.17 -3.21 51.99
C LEU A 257 -17.82 -4.43 51.31
N CYS A 258 -18.72 -4.17 50.35
CA CYS A 258 -19.49 -5.21 49.70
C CYS A 258 -18.73 -5.79 48.49
N LEU A 259 -18.44 -7.09 48.52
CA LEU A 259 -17.74 -7.78 47.43
C LEU A 259 -18.73 -8.31 46.39
N SER A 260 -19.17 -7.45 45.47
CA SER A 260 -19.89 -7.87 44.27
C SER A 260 -19.66 -6.91 43.08
N THR A 261 -18.85 -7.34 42.13
CA THR A 261 -18.93 -7.11 40.66
C THR A 261 -17.63 -7.59 40.02
N PHE A 262 -17.62 -8.80 39.46
CA PHE A 262 -16.55 -9.27 38.59
C PHE A 262 -17.05 -10.36 37.65
N HIS A 263 -17.69 -9.98 36.53
CA HIS A 263 -17.93 -10.83 35.36
C HIS A 263 -18.21 -9.98 34.11
N SER A 264 -17.90 -10.52 32.94
CA SER A 264 -18.16 -9.97 31.59
C SER A 264 -17.28 -8.80 31.08
N ARG A 265 -16.09 -9.13 30.56
CA ARG A 265 -15.47 -8.42 29.42
C ARG A 265 -14.38 -9.23 28.72
N PHE A 266 -14.77 -10.25 27.93
CA PHE A 266 -13.89 -10.86 26.92
C PHE A 266 -14.59 -10.88 25.56
N GLY A 267 -14.14 -10.03 24.64
CA GLY A 267 -14.65 -9.97 23.27
C GLY A 267 -13.90 -10.93 22.36
N THR A 268 -14.63 -11.75 21.60
CA THR A 268 -14.07 -12.77 20.70
C THR A 268 -13.55 -12.16 19.39
N PHE A 269 -12.23 -12.12 19.21
CA PHE A 269 -11.62 -11.72 17.93
C PHE A 269 -11.40 -12.94 17.01
N LYS A 270 -12.11 -12.96 15.87
CA LYS A 270 -11.91 -13.97 14.80
C LYS A 270 -10.65 -13.64 13.98
N SER A 271 -9.61 -14.45 14.13
CA SER A 271 -8.45 -14.43 13.22
C SER A 271 -8.78 -15.14 11.91
N GLY A 272 -8.87 -14.39 10.81
CA GLY A 272 -9.13 -14.89 9.47
C GLY A 272 -7.88 -14.83 8.59
N SER A 273 -6.96 -15.80 8.73
CA SER A 273 -5.75 -15.88 7.89
C SER A 273 -5.83 -17.07 6.93
N LYS A 274 -5.71 -16.80 5.62
CA LYS A 274 -5.53 -17.81 4.57
C LYS A 274 -4.34 -17.44 3.69
N ARG A 275 -3.43 -18.39 3.48
CA ARG A 275 -2.31 -18.30 2.51
C ARG A 275 -2.47 -19.31 1.38
N SER A 276 -1.72 -19.05 0.30
CA SER A 276 -1.39 -19.93 -0.84
C SER A 276 -2.51 -20.13 -1.89
N ALA A 277 -2.24 -20.21 -3.20
CA ALA A 277 -1.08 -19.81 -4.04
C ALA A 277 -1.59 -19.72 -5.52
N ALA A 278 -0.84 -19.68 -6.64
CA ALA A 278 0.59 -19.79 -6.98
C ALA A 278 0.87 -19.17 -8.38
N GLY A 279 2.15 -18.99 -8.75
CA GLY A 279 2.60 -18.66 -10.12
C GLY A 279 2.92 -17.17 -10.36
N GLY A 280 3.83 -16.81 -11.27
CA GLY A 280 4.75 -17.66 -12.04
C GLY A 280 5.21 -16.98 -13.34
N GLY A 281 6.44 -16.44 -13.38
CA GLY A 281 6.98 -15.79 -14.57
C GLY A 281 8.40 -15.22 -14.37
N ASN A 282 9.18 -15.22 -15.45
CA ASN A 282 10.47 -14.52 -15.58
C ASN A 282 10.22 -13.07 -16.08
N SER A 283 11.18 -12.14 -16.23
CA SER A 283 12.63 -12.22 -16.43
C SER A 283 13.40 -11.05 -15.77
N ASN A 284 14.73 -11.12 -15.83
CA ASN A 284 15.70 -10.24 -15.19
C ASN A 284 15.48 -8.72 -15.40
N THR A 285 15.24 -7.97 -14.33
CA THR A 285 15.69 -6.57 -14.16
C THR A 285 15.74 -6.27 -12.66
N THR A 286 16.91 -5.93 -12.12
CA THR A 286 17.11 -5.74 -10.67
C THR A 286 16.66 -4.34 -10.21
N ALA A 287 15.38 -4.04 -10.39
CA ALA A 287 14.76 -2.88 -9.77
C ALA A 287 14.56 -3.16 -8.26
N VAL A 288 15.30 -2.47 -7.40
CA VAL A 288 15.11 -2.53 -5.94
C VAL A 288 13.87 -1.70 -5.58
N SER A 289 12.71 -2.28 -5.84
CA SER A 289 11.41 -1.68 -5.55
C SER A 289 11.18 -1.59 -4.04
N PHE A 290 11.56 -0.46 -3.44
CA PHE A 290 11.15 -0.08 -2.09
C PHE A 290 9.64 0.22 -2.07
N ALA A 291 8.83 -0.84 -2.09
CA ALA A 291 7.40 -0.77 -1.84
C ALA A 291 7.17 -0.44 -0.35
N VAL A 292 7.34 0.84 0.01
CA VAL A 292 6.97 1.38 1.32
C VAL A 292 5.45 1.22 1.46
N ASN A 293 5.06 0.14 2.12
CA ASN A 293 3.65 -0.22 2.24
C ASN A 293 2.95 0.84 3.10
N HIS A 294 1.94 1.49 2.53
CA HIS A 294 1.27 2.62 3.18
C HIS A 294 0.58 2.21 4.51
N ALA A 295 0.33 0.90 4.69
CA ALA A 295 -0.11 0.31 5.95
C ALA A 295 0.96 0.38 7.07
N ASP A 296 2.25 0.14 6.74
CA ASP A 296 3.36 0.14 7.71
C ASP A 296 3.70 1.56 8.17
N TRP A 297 3.64 2.54 7.25
CA TRP A 297 3.76 3.95 7.64
C TRP A 297 2.61 4.38 8.57
N ALA A 298 1.38 3.96 8.27
CA ALA A 298 0.23 4.18 9.15
C ALA A 298 0.32 3.41 10.48
N ALA A 299 1.06 2.29 10.55
CA ALA A 299 1.36 1.59 11.80
C ALA A 299 2.41 2.35 12.63
N SER A 300 3.51 2.78 12.00
CA SER A 300 4.57 3.60 12.62
C SER A 300 4.02 4.91 13.21
N CYS A 301 3.17 5.62 12.48
CA CYS A 301 2.55 6.85 12.96
C CYS A 301 1.53 6.60 14.10
N ARG A 302 0.88 5.43 14.16
CA ARG A 302 0.06 5.03 15.32
C ARG A 302 0.91 4.68 16.54
N TRP A 303 2.06 4.04 16.35
CA TRP A 303 3.06 3.82 17.41
C TRP A 303 3.55 5.14 18.01
N ARG A 304 3.87 6.14 17.17
CA ARG A 304 4.24 7.50 17.62
C ARG A 304 3.14 8.21 18.44
N ARG A 305 1.85 7.93 18.20
CA ARG A 305 0.75 8.43 19.05
C ARG A 305 0.63 7.70 20.39
N TRP A 306 0.92 6.39 20.43
CA TRP A 306 0.90 5.61 21.68
C TRP A 306 2.02 6.05 22.64
N VAL A 307 3.26 6.10 22.15
CA VAL A 307 4.44 6.48 22.95
C VAL A 307 4.32 7.90 23.53
N LYS A 308 3.56 8.80 22.90
CA LYS A 308 3.31 10.15 23.44
C LYS A 308 2.19 10.20 24.51
N LEU A 309 1.28 9.23 24.56
CA LEU A 309 0.22 9.20 25.57
C LEU A 309 0.67 8.60 26.91
N ASP A 310 1.56 7.60 26.88
CA ASP A 310 1.98 6.86 28.09
C ASP A 310 3.14 7.51 28.86
N PHE A 311 3.86 8.47 28.26
CA PHE A 311 5.03 9.11 28.87
C PHE A 311 4.84 10.58 29.28
N ASP A 312 3.76 11.24 28.83
CA ASP A 312 3.40 12.60 29.26
C ASP A 312 2.61 12.60 30.59
N THR A 313 2.29 11.42 31.17
CA THR A 313 1.76 11.31 32.54
C THR A 313 2.89 11.35 33.57
N THR A 314 3.25 12.56 34.01
CA THR A 314 4.16 12.78 35.13
C THR A 314 3.60 12.19 36.43
N PHE A 315 4.43 11.41 37.13
CA PHE A 315 4.26 11.17 38.56
C PHE A 315 4.86 12.36 39.32
N ASP A 316 3.99 13.15 39.96
CA ASP A 316 4.31 13.99 41.12
C ASP A 316 4.10 13.18 42.41
#